data_AF-A0A2A5HQ77-F1
#
_entry.id   AF-A0A2A5HQ77-F1
#
_cell.length_a   1.000
_cell.length_b   1.000
_cell.length_c   1.000
_cell.angle_alpha   90.00
_cell.angle_beta   90.00
_cell.angle_gamma   90.00
#
_symmetry.space_group_name_H-M   'P 1'
#
loop_
_entity.id
_entity.type
_entity.pdbx_description
1 polymer ?
#
loop_
_entity_poly.entity_id
_entity_poly.type
_entity_poly.pdbx_seq_one_letter_code
_entity_poly.pdbx_strand_id
1 'polypeptide(L)'
;MDALIRDILIRVQNGELSEDEAQQQYNQALLEEQSPKESASVQPQEKSVYTRRSIEVIKPCDTPECRLFLFLPFGFGNETVSWAWKNAFEATNNVEVWVIGADDINQWPDLVEHLSEKMRALCDLPFVVYGHSMGGIVAYEVLVALEQKYQLSPEVFIPSSVPPPGVFERLNVLAPFYNINDDMSMDECRQLLEKSQVILPINSGVKSMSDEAMQCDIDLIKRYKYAHNKTDLSCPLFAFQANNDILVKDPISVSLWKDYSTGDFFFQEIEGTHLYFMNPPRSVFSSIQSLIEKRISAKQSNFKPKVYRLLSFKMGTQEVGVYPYGLAPKGYLIYQSDGKMAAHIWNAAREGDKPLAQAQSNEHNDEESDEQNVEMALSYLSYTGSYQENNGLISHTVDASCDPNFVDDTLVRYYRVNAPYMTLTTAPLTTKDHRQSKCNAHGQLEWQEVDAPAVYAGHPLIGAWDLSSYHEGGLSALGDTPRGILILTEQGYFSMVGIASERSKPINDNFALASNQEIIDAVKSSRSTCGRFEINDDMSITCFVEAGISDSGLKTEIMTYDLADNTLQLSYSAQDSTPSGVATYKKKCP
;
A
#
# COMPACT_ATOMS: atom_id res chain seq x y z
N MET A 1 -7.93 30.20 25.48
CA MET A 1 -6.59 30.50 24.95
C MET A 1 -6.55 30.70 23.43
N ASP A 2 -7.04 29.76 22.61
CA ASP A 2 -6.84 29.79 21.13
C ASP A 2 -7.39 31.01 20.38
N ALA A 3 -8.52 31.57 20.82
CA ALA A 3 -9.07 32.79 20.19
C ALA A 3 -8.23 34.05 20.50
N LEU A 4 -7.66 34.13 21.72
CA LEU A 4 -6.80 35.23 22.14
C LEU A 4 -5.43 35.16 21.46
N ILE A 5 -4.87 33.95 21.30
CA ILE A 5 -3.61 33.72 20.58
C ILE A 5 -3.76 34.11 19.10
N ARG A 6 -4.89 33.76 18.46
CA ARG A 6 -5.18 34.21 17.09
C ARG A 6 -5.29 35.72 16.98
N ASP A 7 -5.97 36.38 17.90
CA ASP A 7 -6.10 37.85 17.89
C ASP A 7 -4.74 38.55 18.05
N ILE A 8 -3.91 38.09 18.98
CA ILE A 8 -2.55 38.61 19.20
C ILE A 8 -1.70 38.44 17.93
N LEU A 9 -1.73 37.25 17.31
CA LEU A 9 -0.97 36.97 16.10
C LEU A 9 -1.43 37.83 14.92
N ILE A 10 -2.75 38.03 14.73
CA ILE A 10 -3.30 38.88 13.68
C ILE A 10 -2.88 40.34 13.87
N ARG A 11 -2.88 40.84 15.11
CA ARG A 11 -2.50 42.23 15.41
C ARG A 11 -1.00 42.49 15.27
N VAL A 12 -0.15 41.50 15.56
CA VAL A 12 1.29 41.55 15.22
C VAL A 12 1.48 41.58 13.71
N GLN A 13 0.74 40.73 12.96
CA GLN A 13 0.82 40.68 11.50
C GLN A 13 0.38 42.00 10.84
N ASN A 14 -0.59 42.69 11.43
CA ASN A 14 -1.07 43.99 10.97
C ASN A 14 -0.21 45.17 11.46
N GLY A 15 0.85 44.91 12.24
CA GLY A 15 1.74 45.94 12.80
C GLY A 15 1.11 46.79 13.90
N GLU A 16 -0.02 46.36 14.45
CA GLU A 16 -0.76 47.04 15.51
C GLU A 16 -0.24 46.69 16.92
N LEU A 17 0.57 45.63 17.02
CA LEU A 17 1.28 45.21 18.22
C LEU A 17 2.74 44.90 17.87
N SER A 18 3.69 45.34 18.70
CA SER A 18 5.07 44.88 18.58
C SER A 18 5.24 43.45 19.12
N GLU A 19 6.26 42.74 18.65
CA GLU A 19 6.54 41.35 19.07
C GLU A 19 6.77 41.24 20.59
N ASP A 20 7.43 42.24 21.20
CA ASP A 20 7.65 42.28 22.64
C ASP A 20 6.35 42.49 23.45
N GLU A 21 5.43 43.31 22.95
CA GLU A 21 4.11 43.53 23.56
C GLU A 21 3.21 42.29 23.41
N ALA A 22 3.31 41.59 22.28
CA ALA A 22 2.60 40.34 22.04
C ALA A 22 3.07 39.23 22.98
N GLN A 23 4.38 39.15 23.21
CA GLN A 23 4.97 38.21 24.14
C GLN A 23 4.56 38.49 25.59
N GLN A 24 4.47 39.76 25.99
CA GLN A 24 3.95 40.13 27.31
C GLN A 24 2.47 39.78 27.49
N GLN A 25 1.63 40.08 26.50
CA GLN A 25 0.19 39.75 26.56
C GLN A 25 -0.06 38.23 26.57
N TYR A 26 0.73 37.47 25.80
CA TYR A 26 0.70 36.01 25.83
C TYR A 26 1.09 35.44 27.20
N ASN A 27 2.18 35.95 27.79
CA ASN A 27 2.65 35.50 29.11
C ASN A 27 1.66 35.88 30.23
N GLN A 28 0.97 37.02 30.11
CA GLN A 28 -0.05 37.44 31.07
C GLN A 28 -1.33 36.59 30.98
N ALA A 29 -1.75 36.20 29.78
CA ALA A 29 -2.87 35.27 29.59
C ALA A 29 -2.59 33.88 30.19
N LEU A 30 -1.34 33.41 30.10
CA LEU A 30 -0.88 32.17 30.74
C LEU A 30 -0.91 32.23 32.27
N LEU A 31 -0.62 33.40 32.85
CA LEU A 31 -0.69 33.62 34.30
C LEU A 31 -2.13 33.73 34.82
N GLU A 32 -3.04 34.28 34.02
CA GLU A 32 -4.48 34.36 34.35
C GLU A 32 -5.19 33.00 34.23
N GLU A 33 -4.73 32.09 33.35
CA GLU A 33 -5.23 30.72 33.28
C GLU A 33 -4.77 29.84 34.47
N GLN A 34 -3.65 30.19 35.10
CA GLN A 34 -3.09 29.47 36.25
C GLN A 34 -3.58 29.98 37.62
N SER A 35 -4.40 31.03 37.65
CA SER A 35 -5.01 31.52 38.89
C SER A 35 -6.32 30.76 39.20
N PRO A 36 -6.50 30.23 40.43
CA PRO A 36 -7.68 29.43 40.76
C PRO A 36 -8.93 30.30 40.80
N LYS A 37 -9.90 30.02 39.91
CA LYS A 37 -11.23 30.63 39.99
C LYS A 37 -12.00 30.04 41.17
N GLU A 38 -12.47 30.92 42.06
CA GLU A 38 -13.32 30.59 43.20
C GLU A 38 -14.55 29.79 42.80
N SER A 39 -14.87 28.82 43.64
CA SER A 39 -15.94 27.83 43.50
C SER A 39 -17.33 28.47 43.44
N ALA A 40 -18.03 28.31 42.31
CA ALA A 40 -19.48 28.35 42.29
C ALA A 40 -20.01 26.95 42.66
N SER A 41 -20.81 26.90 43.73
CA SER A 41 -21.42 25.69 44.25
C SER A 41 -22.33 25.01 43.23
N VAL A 42 -21.91 23.85 42.73
CA VAL A 42 -22.78 22.90 42.00
C VAL A 42 -23.23 21.83 42.98
N GLN A 43 -24.54 21.68 43.12
CA GLN A 43 -25.15 20.63 43.93
C GLN A 43 -24.80 19.24 43.38
N PRO A 44 -24.62 18.23 44.24
CA PRO A 44 -24.06 16.95 43.84
C PRO A 44 -25.09 16.14 43.05
N GLN A 45 -24.85 15.97 41.74
CA GLN A 45 -25.36 14.82 41.00
C GLN A 45 -24.47 13.61 41.33
N GLU A 46 -25.10 12.51 41.70
CA GLU A 46 -24.46 11.26 42.15
C GLU A 46 -23.40 10.77 41.14
N LYS A 47 -22.16 10.66 41.62
CA LYS A 47 -21.01 10.18 40.84
C LYS A 47 -21.08 8.66 40.70
N SER A 48 -21.28 8.16 39.48
CA SER A 48 -20.70 6.88 39.09
C SER A 48 -19.19 7.08 38.96
N VAL A 49 -18.43 6.76 40.02
CA VAL A 49 -16.97 6.95 40.11
C VAL A 49 -16.20 5.94 39.23
N TYR A 50 -16.88 4.89 38.77
CA TYR A 50 -16.25 3.72 38.14
C TYR A 50 -16.59 3.58 36.65
N THR A 51 -15.60 3.11 35.87
CA THR A 51 -15.75 2.73 34.46
C THR A 51 -16.11 1.25 34.33
N ARG A 52 -16.79 0.88 33.24
CA ARG A 52 -17.18 -0.50 32.89
C ARG A 52 -16.38 -1.03 31.71
N ARG A 53 -16.27 -2.36 31.58
CA ARG A 53 -15.87 -3.03 30.35
C ARG A 53 -17.06 -3.70 29.69
N SER A 54 -17.39 -3.20 28.52
CA SER A 54 -18.40 -3.82 27.66
C SER A 54 -18.04 -3.60 26.20
N ILE A 55 -18.69 -4.36 25.32
CA ILE A 55 -18.58 -4.12 23.89
C ILE A 55 -19.41 -2.89 23.55
N GLU A 56 -18.74 -1.79 23.16
CA GLU A 56 -19.36 -0.49 22.94
C GLU A 56 -18.73 0.23 21.76
N VAL A 57 -19.56 0.91 20.96
CA VAL A 57 -19.09 1.82 19.91
C VAL A 57 -18.77 3.19 20.52
N ILE A 58 -17.50 3.60 20.45
CA ILE A 58 -17.06 4.91 20.98
C ILE A 58 -16.97 5.98 19.90
N LYS A 59 -16.85 5.55 18.64
CA LYS A 59 -16.96 6.40 17.46
C LYS A 59 -17.88 5.73 16.45
N PRO A 60 -19.19 6.07 16.46
CA PRO A 60 -20.11 5.60 15.44
C PRO A 60 -19.75 6.22 14.08
N CYS A 61 -20.12 5.52 13.02
CA CYS A 61 -19.90 5.94 11.64
C CYS A 61 -21.14 5.55 10.83
N ASP A 62 -21.74 6.49 10.09
CA ASP A 62 -22.98 6.22 9.35
C ASP A 62 -22.75 5.27 8.16
N THR A 63 -21.55 5.29 7.59
CA THR A 63 -21.16 4.47 6.43
C THR A 63 -19.79 3.81 6.65
N PRO A 64 -19.68 2.87 7.60
CA PRO A 64 -18.40 2.28 7.93
C PRO A 64 -17.94 1.33 6.81
N GLU A 65 -16.69 1.50 6.37
CA GLU A 65 -16.02 0.58 5.46
C GLU A 65 -15.10 -0.39 6.21
N CYS A 66 -14.74 -0.05 7.46
CA CYS A 66 -13.94 -0.86 8.36
C CYS A 66 -14.33 -0.60 9.83
N ARG A 67 -14.12 -1.61 10.68
CA ARG A 67 -14.21 -1.48 12.14
C ARG A 67 -12.85 -1.61 12.80
N LEU A 68 -12.56 -0.76 13.78
CA LEU A 68 -11.40 -0.87 14.66
C LEU A 68 -11.86 -1.36 16.03
N PHE A 69 -11.42 -2.54 16.43
CA PHE A 69 -11.68 -3.13 17.75
C PHE A 69 -10.51 -2.87 18.70
N LEU A 70 -10.79 -2.19 19.81
CA LEU A 70 -9.83 -1.85 20.85
C LEU A 70 -10.01 -2.76 22.07
N PHE A 71 -9.09 -3.69 22.29
CA PHE A 71 -9.04 -4.51 23.49
C PHE A 71 -8.24 -3.80 24.57
N LEU A 72 -8.92 -3.52 25.69
CA LEU A 72 -8.37 -2.70 26.76
C LEU A 72 -7.33 -3.42 27.63
N PRO A 73 -6.33 -2.70 28.15
CA PRO A 73 -5.39 -3.23 29.12
C PRO A 73 -6.00 -3.38 30.52
N PHE A 74 -5.30 -4.17 31.35
CA PHE A 74 -5.58 -4.39 32.76
C PHE A 74 -5.92 -3.08 33.51
N GLY A 75 -6.98 -3.08 34.32
CA GLY A 75 -7.34 -1.94 35.17
C GLY A 75 -7.99 -0.74 34.46
N PHE A 76 -8.23 -0.81 33.16
CA PHE A 76 -8.88 0.26 32.38
C PHE A 76 -10.23 -0.17 31.77
N GLY A 77 -11.20 0.75 31.70
CA GLY A 77 -12.53 0.50 31.11
C GLY A 77 -12.84 1.42 29.94
N ASN A 78 -14.04 1.26 29.35
CA ASN A 78 -14.45 1.88 28.08
C ASN A 78 -14.17 3.39 28.06
N GLU A 79 -14.57 4.07 29.12
CA GLU A 79 -14.54 5.53 29.24
C GLU A 79 -13.11 6.07 29.36
N THR A 80 -12.14 5.23 29.74
CA THR A 80 -10.77 5.66 30.01
C THR A 80 -10.03 6.06 28.74
N VAL A 81 -10.26 5.34 27.63
CA VAL A 81 -9.58 5.58 26.34
C VAL A 81 -10.48 6.26 25.31
N SER A 82 -11.80 6.30 25.59
CA SER A 82 -12.82 6.77 24.65
C SER A 82 -12.50 8.14 24.05
N TRP A 83 -12.12 9.11 24.88
CA TRP A 83 -11.86 10.48 24.41
C TRP A 83 -10.69 10.55 23.43
N ALA A 84 -9.53 9.98 23.79
CA ALA A 84 -8.32 10.06 22.97
C ALA A 84 -8.50 9.33 21.63
N TRP A 85 -9.06 8.13 21.65
CA TRP A 85 -9.24 7.31 20.45
C TRP A 85 -10.38 7.80 19.57
N LYS A 86 -11.46 8.31 20.14
CA LYS A 86 -12.52 8.97 19.37
C LYS A 86 -11.99 10.20 18.62
N ASN A 87 -11.26 11.08 19.31
CA ASN A 87 -10.75 12.31 18.72
C ASN A 87 -9.66 12.03 17.68
N ALA A 88 -8.80 11.04 17.92
CA ALA A 88 -7.74 10.68 16.97
C ALA A 88 -8.29 10.21 15.61
N PHE A 89 -9.46 9.58 15.61
CA PHE A 89 -10.13 9.11 14.38
C PHE A 89 -11.27 10.03 13.93
N GLU A 90 -11.45 11.22 14.53
CA GLU A 90 -12.57 12.13 14.24
C GLU A 90 -12.58 12.58 12.78
N ALA A 91 -11.41 12.79 12.18
CA ALA A 91 -11.27 13.17 10.77
C ALA A 91 -11.51 12.01 9.77
N THR A 92 -11.63 10.77 10.25
CA THR A 92 -11.78 9.58 9.41
C THR A 92 -13.26 9.19 9.29
N ASN A 93 -13.90 9.44 8.15
CA ASN A 93 -15.35 9.28 8.02
C ASN A 93 -15.84 7.86 7.65
N ASN A 94 -14.93 6.89 7.52
CA ASN A 94 -15.23 5.53 7.06
C ASN A 94 -14.80 4.44 8.05
N VAL A 95 -14.38 4.81 9.26
CA VAL A 95 -13.95 3.86 10.32
C VAL A 95 -14.82 4.00 11.55
N GLU A 96 -15.47 2.91 11.94
CA GLU A 96 -16.19 2.79 13.21
C GLU A 96 -15.24 2.24 14.29
N VAL A 97 -15.20 2.85 15.46
CA VAL A 97 -14.29 2.44 16.55
C VAL A 97 -15.09 1.88 17.72
N TRP A 98 -14.70 0.67 18.11
CA TRP A 98 -15.32 -0.12 19.16
C TRP A 98 -14.32 -0.44 20.25
N VAL A 99 -14.78 -0.44 21.49
CA VAL A 99 -14.04 -0.97 22.62
C VAL A 99 -14.59 -2.35 22.94
N ILE A 100 -13.70 -3.30 23.17
CA ILE A 100 -14.01 -4.69 23.44
C ILE A 100 -13.55 -5.05 24.85
N GLY A 101 -14.49 -5.52 25.66
CA GLY A 101 -14.22 -6.01 27.00
C GLY A 101 -15.48 -6.60 27.64
N ALA A 102 -15.28 -7.25 28.78
CA ALA A 102 -16.35 -7.73 29.64
C ALA A 102 -15.94 -7.53 31.10
N ASP A 103 -16.89 -7.06 31.92
CA ASP A 103 -16.77 -7.07 33.37
C ASP A 103 -17.11 -8.49 33.90
N ASP A 104 -16.64 -8.78 35.11
CA ASP A 104 -17.06 -9.93 35.93
C ASP A 104 -16.80 -11.35 35.36
N ILE A 105 -15.93 -11.49 34.34
CA ILE A 105 -15.50 -12.80 33.83
C ILE A 105 -14.01 -12.99 34.13
N ASN A 106 -13.70 -13.88 35.08
CA ASN A 106 -12.33 -14.13 35.55
C ASN A 106 -11.74 -15.48 35.12
N GLN A 107 -12.44 -16.21 34.25
CA GLN A 107 -11.98 -17.47 33.64
C GLN A 107 -11.75 -17.27 32.14
N TRP A 108 -10.57 -17.67 31.66
CA TRP A 108 -10.17 -17.49 30.26
C TRP A 108 -11.12 -18.15 29.25
N PRO A 109 -11.52 -19.42 29.39
CA PRO A 109 -12.43 -20.05 28.43
C PRO A 109 -13.77 -19.31 28.34
N ASP A 110 -14.32 -18.90 29.48
CA ASP A 110 -15.61 -18.19 29.54
C ASP A 110 -15.50 -16.79 28.92
N LEU A 111 -14.39 -16.09 29.15
CA LEU A 111 -14.13 -14.76 28.58
C LEU A 111 -14.00 -14.84 27.06
N VAL A 112 -13.22 -15.81 26.56
CA VAL A 112 -12.98 -16.00 25.12
C VAL A 112 -14.26 -16.40 24.40
N GLU A 113 -15.03 -17.33 24.95
CA GLU A 113 -16.33 -17.71 24.39
C GLU A 113 -17.29 -16.52 24.38
N HIS A 114 -17.43 -15.81 25.51
CA HIS A 114 -18.32 -14.66 25.60
C HIS A 114 -17.99 -13.56 24.58
N LEU A 115 -16.71 -13.18 24.47
CA LEU A 115 -16.28 -12.11 23.57
C LEU A 115 -16.36 -12.56 22.10
N SER A 116 -15.92 -13.77 21.77
CA SER A 116 -15.96 -14.27 20.38
C SER A 116 -17.40 -14.41 19.86
N GLU A 117 -18.34 -14.88 20.69
CA GLU A 117 -19.76 -14.96 20.31
C GLU A 117 -20.38 -13.60 20.03
N LYS A 118 -20.10 -12.61 20.90
CA LYS A 118 -20.63 -11.25 20.69
C LYS A 118 -19.95 -10.53 19.52
N MET A 119 -18.64 -10.68 19.37
CA MET A 119 -17.89 -10.05 18.29
C MET A 119 -18.23 -10.61 16.91
N ARG A 120 -18.62 -11.88 16.81
CA ARG A 120 -19.01 -12.50 15.53
C ARG A 120 -19.98 -11.64 14.72
N ALA A 121 -20.99 -11.07 15.38
CA ALA A 121 -22.00 -10.24 14.72
C ALA A 121 -21.48 -8.87 14.25
N LEU A 122 -20.32 -8.44 14.76
CA LEU A 122 -19.65 -7.18 14.40
C LEU A 122 -18.57 -7.37 13.33
N CYS A 123 -18.30 -8.61 12.93
CA CYS A 123 -17.31 -8.98 11.91
C CYS A 123 -17.92 -9.08 10.50
N ASP A 124 -19.07 -8.44 10.25
CA ASP A 124 -19.74 -8.32 8.95
C ASP A 124 -19.03 -7.36 7.97
N LEU A 125 -18.07 -6.58 8.46
CA LEU A 125 -17.19 -5.70 7.67
C LEU A 125 -15.72 -6.05 7.91
N PRO A 126 -14.81 -5.63 7.02
CA PRO A 126 -13.37 -5.63 7.31
C PRO A 126 -13.10 -5.04 8.69
N PHE A 127 -12.26 -5.71 9.48
CA PHE A 127 -11.98 -5.26 10.83
C PHE A 127 -10.50 -5.35 11.17
N VAL A 128 -10.05 -4.39 11.97
CA VAL A 128 -8.71 -4.29 12.52
C VAL A 128 -8.79 -4.44 14.02
N VAL A 129 -7.84 -5.18 14.61
CA VAL A 129 -7.79 -5.39 16.05
C VAL A 129 -6.54 -4.74 16.62
N TYR A 130 -6.73 -3.88 17.62
CA TYR A 130 -5.67 -3.34 18.46
C TYR A 130 -5.85 -3.85 19.88
N GLY A 131 -4.81 -4.42 20.47
CA GLY A 131 -4.84 -4.88 21.86
C GLY A 131 -3.59 -4.45 22.59
N HIS A 132 -3.76 -3.74 23.71
CA HIS A 132 -2.66 -3.22 24.51
C HIS A 132 -2.46 -4.04 25.78
N SER A 133 -1.20 -4.37 26.12
CA SER A 133 -0.86 -5.14 27.32
C SER A 133 -1.72 -6.41 27.44
N MET A 134 -2.39 -6.64 28.58
CA MET A 134 -3.35 -7.74 28.76
C MET A 134 -4.41 -7.83 27.64
N GLY A 135 -4.87 -6.69 27.13
CA GLY A 135 -5.84 -6.63 26.03
C GLY A 135 -5.31 -7.26 24.74
N GLY A 136 -3.98 -7.26 24.50
CA GLY A 136 -3.39 -7.98 23.37
C GLY A 136 -3.44 -9.51 23.51
N ILE A 137 -3.33 -10.03 24.74
CA ILE A 137 -3.52 -11.47 25.01
C ILE A 137 -4.99 -11.85 24.85
N VAL A 138 -5.90 -11.06 25.41
CA VAL A 138 -7.35 -11.28 25.23
C VAL A 138 -7.72 -11.23 23.74
N ALA A 139 -7.22 -10.24 23.00
CA ALA A 139 -7.43 -10.13 21.57
C ALA A 139 -6.94 -11.38 20.82
N TYR A 140 -5.74 -11.87 21.12
CA TYR A 140 -5.20 -13.07 20.47
C TYR A 140 -6.08 -14.30 20.71
N GLU A 141 -6.44 -14.59 21.96
CA GLU A 141 -7.26 -15.76 22.29
C GLU A 141 -8.65 -15.68 21.62
N VAL A 142 -9.24 -14.48 21.59
CA VAL A 142 -10.51 -14.24 20.89
C VAL A 142 -10.36 -14.40 19.38
N LEU A 143 -9.27 -13.91 18.78
CA LEU A 143 -9.01 -14.05 17.35
C LEU A 143 -8.81 -15.53 16.94
N VAL A 144 -8.08 -16.30 17.75
CA VAL A 144 -7.95 -17.75 17.53
C VAL A 144 -9.31 -18.44 17.57
N ALA A 145 -10.17 -18.11 18.54
CA ALA A 145 -11.53 -18.65 18.61
C ALA A 145 -12.39 -18.23 17.41
N LEU A 146 -12.30 -16.96 16.97
CA LEU A 146 -13.02 -16.45 15.79
C LEU A 146 -12.58 -17.15 14.50
N GLU A 147 -11.28 -17.36 14.29
CA GLU A 147 -10.77 -18.07 13.11
C GLU A 147 -11.19 -19.55 13.13
N GLN A 148 -11.04 -20.24 14.26
CA GLN A 148 -11.34 -21.67 14.37
C GLN A 148 -12.84 -21.97 14.29
N LYS A 149 -13.68 -21.20 14.99
CA LYS A 149 -15.13 -21.46 15.12
C LYS A 149 -15.93 -20.86 13.97
N TYR A 150 -15.49 -19.72 13.41
CA TYR A 150 -16.27 -18.95 12.45
C TYR A 150 -15.54 -18.57 11.17
N GLN A 151 -14.27 -18.93 11.01
CA GLN A 151 -13.44 -18.56 9.85
C GLN A 151 -13.37 -17.04 9.64
N LEU A 152 -13.41 -16.28 10.73
CA LEU A 152 -13.30 -14.82 10.73
C LEU A 152 -11.89 -14.40 11.13
N SER A 153 -11.20 -13.67 10.26
CA SER A 153 -9.84 -13.14 10.48
C SER A 153 -9.83 -11.62 10.28
N PRO A 154 -9.06 -10.87 11.09
CA PRO A 154 -8.90 -9.42 10.89
C PRO A 154 -8.02 -9.11 9.67
N GLU A 155 -8.11 -7.88 9.17
CA GLU A 155 -7.20 -7.34 8.14
C GLU A 155 -5.77 -7.17 8.66
N VAL A 156 -5.64 -6.85 9.95
CA VAL A 156 -4.39 -6.78 10.69
C VAL A 156 -4.69 -6.88 12.18
N PHE A 157 -3.82 -7.59 12.91
CA PHE A 157 -3.80 -7.59 14.36
C PHE A 157 -2.58 -6.80 14.86
N ILE A 158 -2.83 -5.89 15.81
CA ILE A 158 -1.86 -4.94 16.34
C ILE A 158 -1.69 -5.21 17.85
N PRO A 159 -0.81 -6.15 18.23
CA PRO A 159 -0.42 -6.31 19.63
C PRO A 159 0.49 -5.15 20.05
N SER A 160 0.20 -4.54 21.19
CA SER A 160 0.85 -3.32 21.65
C SER A 160 1.38 -3.47 23.08
N SER A 161 2.68 -3.25 23.28
CA SER A 161 3.38 -3.36 24.58
C SER A 161 3.09 -4.69 25.30
N VAL A 162 3.13 -5.79 24.55
CA VAL A 162 2.89 -7.12 25.08
C VAL A 162 3.68 -8.16 24.28
N PRO A 163 4.40 -9.09 24.92
CA PRO A 163 4.98 -10.24 24.23
C PRO A 163 3.89 -11.28 23.89
N PRO A 164 4.14 -12.20 22.95
CA PRO A 164 3.13 -13.18 22.57
C PRO A 164 2.82 -14.20 23.69
N PRO A 165 1.64 -14.85 23.66
CA PRO A 165 1.11 -15.79 24.66
C PRO A 165 2.11 -16.65 25.44
N GLY A 166 2.92 -17.46 24.75
CA GLY A 166 3.86 -18.36 25.40
C GLY A 166 5.03 -17.65 26.09
N VAL A 167 5.41 -16.46 25.62
CA VAL A 167 6.41 -15.61 26.26
C VAL A 167 5.77 -14.85 27.42
N PHE A 168 4.56 -14.32 27.20
CA PHE A 168 3.76 -13.65 28.21
C PHE A 168 3.56 -14.56 29.42
N GLU A 169 3.07 -15.79 29.29
CA GLU A 169 2.89 -16.72 30.41
C GLU A 169 4.17 -16.90 31.23
N ARG A 170 5.33 -17.07 30.57
CA ARG A 170 6.62 -17.29 31.24
C ARG A 170 7.13 -16.05 31.97
N LEU A 171 6.90 -14.86 31.42
CA LEU A 171 7.33 -13.59 32.02
C LEU A 171 6.30 -13.06 33.02
N ASN A 172 5.04 -13.49 32.93
CA ASN A 172 3.93 -13.03 33.75
C ASN A 172 4.27 -13.17 35.24
N VAL A 173 4.91 -14.27 35.63
CA VAL A 173 5.31 -14.56 37.02
C VAL A 173 6.29 -13.54 37.62
N LEU A 174 6.96 -12.74 36.78
CA LEU A 174 7.89 -11.69 37.19
C LEU A 174 7.23 -10.30 37.24
N ALA A 175 5.97 -10.22 36.82
CA ALA A 175 5.26 -8.96 36.71
C ALA A 175 4.61 -8.54 38.04
N PRO A 176 4.31 -7.24 38.23
CA PRO A 176 3.88 -6.68 39.52
C PRO A 176 2.65 -7.36 40.14
N PHE A 177 1.74 -7.85 39.30
CA PHE A 177 0.49 -8.49 39.75
C PHE A 177 0.72 -9.86 40.42
N TYR A 178 1.84 -10.54 40.20
CA TYR A 178 2.17 -11.76 40.95
C TYR A 178 2.64 -11.48 42.39
N ASN A 179 3.03 -10.24 42.69
CA ASN A 179 3.37 -9.83 44.05
C ASN A 179 2.12 -9.48 44.88
N ILE A 180 0.93 -9.47 44.25
CA ILE A 180 -0.34 -9.35 44.95
C ILE A 180 -0.64 -10.70 45.61
N ASN A 181 -0.79 -10.73 46.93
CA ASN A 181 -1.17 -11.94 47.67
C ASN A 181 -2.59 -11.81 48.24
N ASP A 182 -3.15 -12.93 48.69
CA ASP A 182 -4.55 -12.99 49.17
C ASP A 182 -4.78 -12.19 50.47
N ASP A 183 -3.71 -11.80 51.17
CA ASP A 183 -3.75 -11.03 52.42
C ASP A 183 -3.74 -9.51 52.18
N MET A 184 -3.45 -9.04 50.95
CA MET A 184 -3.45 -7.62 50.60
C MET A 184 -4.87 -7.07 50.46
N SER A 185 -5.11 -5.90 51.03
CA SER A 185 -6.31 -5.10 50.75
C SER A 185 -6.28 -4.53 49.32
N MET A 186 -7.46 -4.20 48.77
CA MET A 186 -7.55 -3.62 47.43
C MET A 186 -6.82 -2.27 47.28
N ASP A 187 -6.71 -1.50 48.36
CA ASP A 187 -5.91 -0.27 48.39
C ASP A 187 -4.41 -0.56 48.27
N GLU A 188 -3.91 -1.60 48.96
CA GLU A 188 -2.52 -2.05 48.84
C GLU A 188 -2.23 -2.59 47.43
N CYS A 189 -3.16 -3.37 46.86
CA CYS A 189 -3.09 -3.83 45.48
C CYS A 189 -2.99 -2.64 44.51
N ARG A 190 -3.85 -1.62 44.64
CA ARG A 190 -3.79 -0.41 43.81
C ARG A 190 -2.45 0.31 43.96
N GLN A 191 -2.01 0.58 45.18
CA GLN A 191 -0.74 1.28 45.43
C GLN A 191 0.45 0.57 44.78
N LEU A 192 0.48 -0.76 44.84
CA LEU A 192 1.49 -1.57 44.18
C LEU A 192 1.44 -1.41 42.65
N LEU A 193 0.25 -1.53 42.05
CA LEU A 193 0.04 -1.42 40.61
C LEU A 193 0.33 0.00 40.07
N GLU A 194 -0.02 1.04 40.83
CA GLU A 194 0.32 2.44 40.54
C GLU A 194 1.84 2.65 40.57
N LYS A 195 2.52 2.18 41.62
CA LYS A 195 3.97 2.29 41.76
C LYS A 195 4.72 1.56 40.64
N SER A 196 4.15 0.47 40.13
CA SER A 196 4.66 -0.28 38.99
C SER A 196 4.22 0.26 37.63
N GLN A 197 3.53 1.40 37.58
CA GLN A 197 3.06 2.05 36.35
C GLN A 197 2.16 1.14 35.48
N VAL A 198 1.42 0.24 36.11
CA VAL A 198 0.44 -0.63 35.44
C VAL A 198 -0.90 0.10 35.30
N ILE A 199 -1.25 0.92 36.30
CA ILE A 199 -2.46 1.75 36.34
C ILE A 199 -2.12 3.20 36.70
N LEU A 200 -3.06 4.11 36.46
CA LEU A 200 -2.93 5.51 36.86
C LEU A 200 -3.31 5.71 38.33
N PRO A 201 -2.73 6.73 39.00
CA PRO A 201 -3.18 7.16 40.32
C PRO A 201 -4.66 7.53 40.35
N ILE A 202 -5.34 7.22 41.46
CA ILE A 202 -6.78 7.51 41.65
C ILE A 202 -7.11 9.01 41.49
N ASN A 203 -6.14 9.90 41.74
CA ASN A 203 -6.26 11.35 41.64
C ASN A 203 -5.79 11.92 40.30
N SER A 204 -5.56 11.08 39.29
CA SER A 204 -5.12 11.49 37.93
C SER A 204 -6.18 12.26 37.12
N GLY A 205 -7.43 12.32 37.60
CA GLY A 205 -8.56 12.90 36.86
C GLY A 205 -9.17 11.96 35.83
N VAL A 206 -8.63 10.75 35.68
CA VAL A 206 -9.18 9.67 34.86
C VAL A 206 -10.05 8.75 35.72
N LYS A 207 -11.22 8.33 35.22
CA LYS A 207 -12.07 7.37 35.91
C LYS A 207 -11.34 6.03 36.11
N SER A 208 -11.39 5.51 37.34
CA SER A 208 -10.79 4.22 37.71
C SER A 208 -11.81 3.08 37.60
N MET A 209 -11.33 1.85 37.45
CA MET A 209 -12.18 0.65 37.62
C MET A 209 -12.58 0.44 39.08
N SER A 210 -13.72 -0.24 39.30
CA SER A 210 -14.14 -0.67 40.63
C SER A 210 -13.17 -1.71 41.20
N ASP A 211 -13.23 -1.91 42.51
CA ASP A 211 -12.39 -2.88 43.21
C ASP A 211 -12.70 -4.30 42.75
N GLU A 212 -13.97 -4.61 42.52
CA GLU A 212 -14.43 -5.92 42.05
C GLU A 212 -13.90 -6.22 40.65
N ALA A 213 -14.00 -5.26 39.74
CA ALA A 213 -13.51 -5.41 38.38
C ALA A 213 -11.97 -5.48 38.34
N MET A 214 -11.29 -4.72 39.20
CA MET A 214 -9.83 -4.82 39.38
C MET A 214 -9.42 -6.19 39.91
N GLN A 215 -10.14 -6.72 40.90
CA GLN A 215 -9.90 -8.06 41.43
C GLN A 215 -10.11 -9.11 40.35
N CYS A 216 -11.17 -8.97 39.53
CA CYS A 216 -11.45 -9.84 38.38
C CYS A 216 -10.27 -9.88 37.39
N ASP A 217 -9.66 -8.73 37.08
CA ASP A 217 -8.49 -8.63 36.22
C ASP A 217 -7.24 -9.29 36.83
N ILE A 218 -6.99 -9.08 38.12
CA ILE A 218 -5.88 -9.71 38.85
C ILE A 218 -6.01 -11.23 38.79
N ASP A 219 -7.22 -11.70 39.00
CA ASP A 219 -7.60 -13.10 38.98
C ASP A 219 -7.43 -13.73 37.59
N LEU A 220 -7.87 -13.02 36.55
CA LEU A 220 -7.76 -13.45 35.17
C LEU A 220 -6.29 -13.53 34.73
N ILE A 221 -5.51 -12.47 34.94
CA ILE A 221 -4.11 -12.40 34.48
C ILE A 221 -3.24 -13.45 35.19
N LYS A 222 -3.46 -13.70 36.50
CA LYS A 222 -2.72 -14.72 37.26
C LYS A 222 -3.01 -16.14 36.80
N ARG A 223 -4.24 -16.40 36.33
CA ARG A 223 -4.69 -17.72 35.86
C ARG A 223 -4.40 -17.98 34.38
N TYR A 224 -3.79 -17.03 33.67
CA TYR A 224 -3.47 -17.24 32.26
C TYR A 224 -2.49 -18.40 32.08
N LYS A 225 -2.90 -19.35 31.23
CA LYS A 225 -2.14 -20.52 30.83
C LYS A 225 -2.26 -20.69 29.33
N TYR A 226 -1.13 -20.71 28.63
CA TYR A 226 -1.14 -20.88 27.19
C TYR A 226 -1.38 -22.35 26.84
N ALA A 227 -2.59 -22.65 26.35
CA ALA A 227 -3.12 -24.01 26.29
C ALA A 227 -3.09 -24.66 24.90
N HIS A 228 -2.75 -23.92 23.83
CA HIS A 228 -2.91 -24.41 22.45
C HIS A 228 -1.59 -24.83 21.79
N ASN A 229 -1.64 -25.94 21.05
CA ASN A 229 -0.63 -26.25 20.03
C ASN A 229 -0.69 -25.10 19.03
N LYS A 230 0.35 -24.26 19.05
CA LYS A 230 0.62 -23.08 18.22
C LYS A 230 -0.33 -22.97 17.00
N THR A 231 -1.44 -22.26 17.16
CA THR A 231 -2.28 -21.88 16.02
C THR A 231 -1.75 -20.55 15.53
N ASP A 232 -1.14 -20.59 14.34
CA ASP A 232 -0.67 -19.39 13.67
C ASP A 232 -1.90 -18.70 13.08
N LEU A 233 -2.17 -17.47 13.52
CA LEU A 233 -3.21 -16.63 12.92
C LEU A 233 -2.94 -16.46 11.42
N SER A 234 -3.97 -16.26 10.61
CA SER A 234 -3.80 -16.04 9.18
C SER A 234 -3.52 -14.57 8.82
N CYS A 235 -3.83 -13.64 9.73
CA CYS A 235 -3.76 -12.22 9.50
C CYS A 235 -2.34 -11.62 9.63
N PRO A 236 -2.00 -10.55 8.88
CA PRO A 236 -0.82 -9.75 9.13
C PRO A 236 -0.75 -9.22 10.57
N LEU A 237 0.47 -9.07 11.08
CA LEU A 237 0.76 -8.54 12.41
C LEU A 237 1.53 -7.23 12.32
N PHE A 238 1.14 -6.25 13.13
CA PHE A 238 1.88 -5.01 13.30
C PHE A 238 2.08 -4.74 14.78
N ALA A 239 3.23 -5.12 15.33
CA ALA A 239 3.50 -4.98 16.76
C ALA A 239 4.01 -3.58 17.11
N PHE A 240 3.47 -2.99 18.17
CA PHE A 240 4.00 -1.77 18.79
C PHE A 240 4.69 -2.07 20.11
N GLN A 241 5.80 -1.40 20.40
CA GLN A 241 6.46 -1.47 21.70
C GLN A 241 6.90 -0.09 22.17
N ALA A 242 6.55 0.29 23.39
CA ALA A 242 7.06 1.52 24.00
C ALA A 242 8.54 1.41 24.41
N ASN A 243 9.33 2.45 24.13
CA ASN A 243 10.78 2.47 24.39
C ASN A 243 11.16 2.71 25.87
N ASN A 244 10.26 3.26 26.68
CA ASN A 244 10.42 3.44 28.12
C ASN A 244 9.43 2.56 28.92
N ASP A 245 9.09 1.39 28.37
CA ASP A 245 8.22 0.42 29.01
C ASP A 245 8.98 -0.36 30.11
N ILE A 246 8.58 -0.16 31.36
CA ILE A 246 9.22 -0.83 32.50
C ILE A 246 8.66 -2.23 32.77
N LEU A 247 7.52 -2.60 32.14
CA LEU A 247 6.91 -3.92 32.24
C LEU A 247 7.42 -4.85 31.14
N VAL A 248 7.52 -4.33 29.90
CA VAL A 248 8.07 -5.04 28.75
C VAL A 248 9.40 -4.40 28.35
N LYS A 249 10.46 -4.77 29.08
CA LYS A 249 11.78 -4.12 28.96
C LYS A 249 12.57 -4.51 27.71
N ASP A 250 12.36 -5.72 27.20
CA ASP A 250 13.10 -6.24 26.06
C ASP A 250 12.21 -6.20 24.80
N PRO A 251 12.47 -5.30 23.83
CA PRO A 251 11.69 -5.23 22.60
C PRO A 251 11.79 -6.50 21.76
N ILE A 252 12.84 -7.31 21.94
CA ILE A 252 12.96 -8.62 21.27
C ILE A 252 11.80 -9.53 21.67
N SER A 253 11.35 -9.47 22.94
CA SER A 253 10.23 -10.28 23.41
C SER A 253 8.92 -10.02 22.64
N VAL A 254 8.70 -8.78 22.20
CA VAL A 254 7.55 -8.41 21.36
C VAL A 254 7.78 -8.81 19.89
N SER A 255 9.01 -8.74 19.39
CA SER A 255 9.32 -9.21 18.03
C SER A 255 9.01 -10.69 17.77
N LEU A 256 8.89 -11.50 18.84
CA LEU A 256 8.50 -12.91 18.76
C LEU A 256 7.04 -13.13 18.31
N TRP A 257 6.22 -12.07 18.25
CA TRP A 257 4.91 -12.13 17.61
C TRP A 257 4.96 -12.62 16.17
N LYS A 258 6.07 -12.41 15.45
CA LYS A 258 6.28 -12.92 14.08
C LYS A 258 6.03 -14.42 13.94
N ASP A 259 6.19 -15.18 15.04
CA ASP A 259 6.02 -16.62 15.03
C ASP A 259 4.55 -17.01 15.25
N TYR A 260 3.62 -16.09 15.54
CA TYR A 260 2.22 -16.38 15.90
C TYR A 260 1.23 -16.13 14.77
N SER A 261 1.74 -15.89 13.55
CA SER A 261 0.94 -15.71 12.35
C SER A 261 1.68 -16.20 11.12
N THR A 262 0.93 -16.64 10.11
CA THR A 262 1.46 -16.91 8.76
C THR A 262 1.51 -15.66 7.88
N GLY A 263 0.91 -14.54 8.32
CA GLY A 263 0.90 -13.27 7.61
C GLY A 263 2.17 -12.44 7.82
N ASP A 264 2.29 -11.34 7.07
CA ASP A 264 3.41 -10.40 7.19
C ASP A 264 3.55 -9.86 8.62
N PHE A 265 4.79 -9.70 9.08
CA PHE A 265 5.10 -9.13 10.40
C PHE A 265 5.82 -7.78 10.28
N PHE A 266 5.29 -6.79 10.98
CA PHE A 266 5.89 -5.46 11.14
C PHE A 266 6.07 -5.15 12.62
N PHE A 267 7.12 -4.40 12.95
CA PHE A 267 7.42 -3.95 14.31
C PHE A 267 7.76 -2.46 14.29
N GLN A 268 7.20 -1.70 15.23
CA GLN A 268 7.50 -0.29 15.41
C GLN A 268 7.66 0.03 16.89
N GLU A 269 8.80 0.65 17.21
CA GLU A 269 9.03 1.22 18.53
C GLU A 269 8.32 2.58 18.66
N ILE A 270 7.71 2.82 19.82
CA ILE A 270 6.90 3.99 20.14
C ILE A 270 7.57 4.75 21.29
N GLU A 271 7.68 6.07 21.16
CA GLU A 271 8.12 6.91 22.27
C GLU A 271 7.04 6.97 23.36
N GLY A 272 7.37 6.52 24.57
CA GLY A 272 6.45 6.55 25.69
C GLY A 272 6.72 5.48 26.74
N THR A 273 5.91 5.48 27.80
CA THR A 273 5.90 4.42 28.83
C THR A 273 4.91 3.32 28.45
N HIS A 274 4.74 2.30 29.30
CA HIS A 274 3.68 1.30 29.13
C HIS A 274 2.31 1.96 28.93
N LEU A 275 2.03 3.06 29.63
CA LEU A 275 0.73 3.75 29.59
C LEU A 275 0.54 4.68 28.38
N TYR A 276 1.39 4.62 27.35
CA TYR A 276 1.29 5.50 26.19
C TYR A 276 -0.07 5.40 25.47
N PHE A 277 -0.75 4.25 25.55
CA PHE A 277 -2.05 4.01 24.91
C PHE A 277 -3.16 4.98 25.37
N MET A 278 -2.98 5.60 26.54
CA MET A 278 -3.89 6.61 27.10
C MET A 278 -3.88 7.91 26.29
N ASN A 279 -2.71 8.28 25.77
CA ASN A 279 -2.52 9.40 24.87
C ASN A 279 -1.45 9.04 23.83
N PRO A 280 -1.79 8.17 22.87
CA PRO A 280 -0.84 7.66 21.90
C PRO A 280 -0.21 8.80 21.10
N PRO A 281 1.10 8.74 20.78
CA PRO A 281 1.70 9.70 19.88
C PRO A 281 1.04 9.62 18.50
N ARG A 282 1.04 10.74 17.77
CA ARG A 282 0.41 10.82 16.43
C ARG A 282 0.87 9.72 15.48
N SER A 283 2.12 9.27 15.59
CA SER A 283 2.69 8.19 14.79
C SER A 283 1.91 6.87 14.93
N VAL A 284 1.35 6.56 16.10
CA VAL A 284 0.52 5.36 16.31
C VAL A 284 -0.75 5.46 15.48
N PHE A 285 -1.46 6.59 15.58
CA PHE A 285 -2.70 6.81 14.84
C PHE A 285 -2.46 6.82 13.33
N SER A 286 -1.41 7.51 12.87
CA SER A 286 -1.04 7.55 11.46
C SER A 286 -0.67 6.16 10.92
N SER A 287 0.04 5.34 11.70
CA SER A 287 0.33 3.95 11.33
C SER A 287 -0.95 3.12 11.22
N ILE A 288 -1.84 3.18 12.23
CA ILE A 288 -3.10 2.42 12.22
C ILE A 288 -4.00 2.86 11.05
N GLN A 289 -4.16 4.17 10.84
CA GLN A 289 -4.96 4.71 9.75
C GLN A 289 -4.41 4.28 8.38
N SER A 290 -3.10 4.39 8.17
CA SER A 290 -2.46 3.95 6.92
C SER A 290 -2.65 2.46 6.65
N LEU A 291 -2.61 1.62 7.69
CA LEU A 291 -2.91 0.19 7.58
C LEU A 291 -4.36 -0.06 7.17
N ILE A 292 -5.31 0.61 7.82
CA ILE A 292 -6.73 0.51 7.51
C ILE A 292 -6.99 0.95 6.07
N GLU A 293 -6.51 2.14 5.67
CA GLU A 293 -6.68 2.66 4.32
C GLU A 293 -6.09 1.72 3.26
N LYS A 294 -4.87 1.21 3.48
CA LYS A 294 -4.23 0.24 2.57
C LYS A 294 -5.09 -1.02 2.39
N ARG A 295 -5.75 -1.51 3.44
CA ARG A 295 -6.57 -2.74 3.40
C ARG A 295 -7.96 -2.50 2.82
N ILE A 296 -8.61 -1.39 3.15
CA ILE A 296 -9.87 -0.96 2.51
C ILE A 296 -9.66 -0.80 1.00
N SER A 297 -8.62 -0.05 0.60
CA SER A 297 -8.31 0.17 -0.82
C SER A 297 -7.92 -1.11 -1.56
N ALA A 298 -7.32 -2.10 -0.88
CA ALA A 298 -7.01 -3.40 -1.49
C ALA A 298 -8.27 -4.26 -1.72
N LYS A 299 -9.32 -4.12 -0.89
CA LYS A 299 -10.56 -4.91 -1.00
C LYS A 299 -11.64 -4.26 -1.87
N GLN A 300 -11.61 -2.95 -2.03
CA GLN A 300 -12.41 -2.26 -3.03
C GLN A 300 -11.67 -2.30 -4.38
N SER A 301 -11.69 -3.45 -5.08
CA SER A 301 -11.15 -3.52 -6.46
C SER A 301 -12.04 -2.68 -7.39
N ASN A 302 -11.70 -1.39 -7.48
CA ASN A 302 -12.19 -0.46 -8.48
C ASN A 302 -11.36 -0.55 -9.78
N PHE A 303 -10.49 -1.57 -9.88
CA PHE A 303 -9.71 -1.80 -11.08
C PHE A 303 -10.63 -2.16 -12.25
N LYS A 304 -10.45 -1.48 -13.37
CA LYS A 304 -11.19 -1.74 -14.61
C LYS A 304 -10.17 -1.90 -15.75
N PRO A 305 -10.29 -2.95 -16.59
CA PRO A 305 -9.49 -3.05 -17.79
C PRO A 305 -9.78 -1.86 -18.71
N LYS A 306 -8.80 -0.95 -18.85
CA LYS A 306 -8.92 0.33 -19.56
C LYS A 306 -7.56 0.74 -20.13
N VAL A 307 -7.58 1.85 -20.88
CA VAL A 307 -6.38 2.58 -21.29
C VAL A 307 -6.09 3.69 -20.27
N TYR A 308 -4.84 3.79 -19.86
CA TYR A 308 -4.33 4.80 -18.95
C TYR A 308 -3.16 5.55 -19.57
N ARG A 309 -3.05 6.84 -19.27
CA ARG A 309 -1.94 7.72 -19.62
C ARG A 309 -1.05 7.98 -18.42
N LEU A 310 0.27 7.93 -18.62
CA LEU A 310 1.23 8.21 -17.56
C LEU A 310 1.25 9.71 -17.24
N LEU A 311 1.22 10.04 -15.95
CA LEU A 311 1.41 11.39 -15.43
C LEU A 311 2.81 11.59 -14.86
N SER A 312 3.32 10.60 -14.12
CA SER A 312 4.66 10.65 -13.54
C SER A 312 5.21 9.25 -13.26
N PHE A 313 6.54 9.15 -13.27
CA PHE A 313 7.26 7.97 -12.80
C PHE A 313 8.44 8.44 -11.94
N LYS A 314 8.36 8.16 -10.63
CA LYS A 314 9.42 8.40 -9.65
C LYS A 314 9.99 7.06 -9.19
N MET A 315 11.30 6.98 -9.02
CA MET A 315 11.98 5.83 -8.42
C MET A 315 12.81 6.30 -7.22
N GLY A 316 12.61 5.72 -6.05
CA GLY A 316 13.37 6.09 -4.85
C GLY A 316 12.64 5.83 -3.53
N THR A 317 13.01 6.58 -2.50
CA THR A 317 12.34 6.60 -1.20
C THR A 317 11.25 7.68 -1.18
N GLN A 318 10.51 7.80 -0.08
CA GLN A 318 9.54 8.89 0.09
C GLN A 318 10.21 10.28 0.01
N GLU A 319 11.40 10.43 0.59
CA GLU A 319 12.12 11.70 0.69
C GLU A 319 12.97 12.04 -0.54
N VAL A 320 13.58 11.03 -1.18
CA VAL A 320 14.54 11.23 -2.28
C VAL A 320 14.17 10.29 -3.44
N GLY A 321 14.01 10.84 -4.65
CA GLY A 321 13.76 10.02 -5.83
C GLY A 321 14.28 10.65 -7.12
N VAL A 322 14.50 9.78 -8.10
CA VAL A 322 14.88 10.12 -9.47
C VAL A 322 13.71 9.89 -10.41
N TYR A 323 13.72 10.59 -11.54
CA TYR A 323 12.69 10.48 -12.57
C TYR A 323 13.31 9.83 -13.81
N PRO A 324 13.27 8.50 -13.95
CA PRO A 324 14.03 7.78 -14.97
C PRO A 324 13.70 8.20 -16.41
N TYR A 325 12.48 8.72 -16.64
CA TYR A 325 12.02 9.21 -17.94
C TYR A 325 11.76 10.73 -17.94
N GLY A 326 12.44 11.46 -17.06
CA GLY A 326 12.27 12.90 -16.91
C GLY A 326 11.03 13.32 -16.10
N LEU A 327 10.89 14.62 -15.86
CA LEU A 327 9.84 15.19 -15.00
C LEU A 327 8.43 15.17 -15.63
N ALA A 328 8.35 15.02 -16.95
CA ALA A 328 7.10 14.96 -17.70
C ALA A 328 7.11 13.74 -18.63
N PRO A 329 7.19 12.51 -18.09
CA PRO A 329 7.19 11.33 -18.91
C PRO A 329 5.81 11.15 -19.56
N LYS A 330 5.77 10.47 -20.68
CA LYS A 330 4.52 10.03 -21.32
C LYS A 330 4.46 8.50 -21.31
N GLY A 331 3.27 7.96 -21.43
CA GLY A 331 3.10 6.52 -21.37
C GLY A 331 1.67 6.09 -21.65
N TYR A 332 1.53 4.86 -22.15
CA TYR A 332 0.27 4.13 -22.23
C TYR A 332 0.37 2.85 -21.41
N LEU A 333 -0.64 2.62 -20.58
CA LEU A 333 -0.87 1.34 -19.92
C LEU A 333 -2.24 0.84 -20.34
N ILE A 334 -2.29 -0.29 -21.04
CA ILE A 334 -3.48 -0.85 -21.65
C ILE A 334 -3.76 -2.17 -20.98
N TYR A 335 -4.98 -2.32 -20.43
CA TYR A 335 -5.51 -3.58 -19.92
C TYR A 335 -6.73 -3.97 -20.73
N GLN A 336 -6.74 -5.19 -21.27
CA GLN A 336 -7.87 -5.79 -21.98
C GLN A 336 -8.66 -6.70 -21.06
N SER A 337 -9.97 -6.78 -21.30
CA SER A 337 -10.86 -7.65 -20.51
C SER A 337 -10.56 -9.15 -20.63
N ASP A 338 -9.81 -9.55 -21.66
CA ASP A 338 -9.34 -10.93 -21.89
C ASP A 338 -8.05 -11.28 -21.09
N GLY A 339 -7.58 -10.37 -20.22
CA GLY A 339 -6.40 -10.59 -19.39
C GLY A 339 -5.07 -10.27 -20.09
N LYS A 340 -5.09 -9.66 -21.28
CA LYS A 340 -3.88 -9.16 -21.93
C LYS A 340 -3.58 -7.71 -21.57
N MET A 341 -2.31 -7.34 -21.54
CA MET A 341 -1.89 -5.98 -21.23
C MET A 341 -0.67 -5.54 -22.05
N ALA A 342 -0.51 -4.23 -22.20
CA ALA A 342 0.72 -3.62 -22.68
C ALA A 342 1.04 -2.34 -21.91
N ALA A 343 2.33 -2.08 -21.69
CA ALA A 343 2.83 -0.85 -21.11
C ALA A 343 3.88 -0.24 -22.02
N HIS A 344 3.80 1.07 -22.21
CA HIS A 344 4.72 1.91 -22.95
C HIS A 344 5.02 3.14 -22.10
N ILE A 345 6.29 3.47 -21.91
CA ILE A 345 6.75 4.62 -21.12
C ILE A 345 7.89 5.28 -21.89
N TRP A 346 7.86 6.60 -22.06
CA TRP A 346 8.95 7.34 -22.67
C TRP A 346 9.19 8.70 -22.02
N ASN A 347 10.41 9.18 -22.20
CA ASN A 347 10.75 10.57 -21.97
C ASN A 347 10.10 11.45 -23.05
N ALA A 348 9.29 12.44 -22.66
CA ALA A 348 8.65 13.36 -23.60
C ALA A 348 9.63 14.28 -24.34
N ALA A 349 10.84 14.46 -23.80
CA ALA A 349 11.91 15.25 -24.42
C ALA A 349 12.71 14.45 -25.47
N ARG A 350 12.42 13.16 -25.64
CA ARG A 350 13.00 12.37 -26.74
C ARG A 350 12.73 13.11 -28.06
N GLU A 351 13.79 13.42 -28.81
CA GLU A 351 13.63 14.07 -30.12
C GLU A 351 12.77 13.18 -31.02
N GLY A 352 11.52 13.60 -31.22
CA GLY A 352 10.57 12.91 -32.07
C GLY A 352 11.12 12.75 -33.48
N ASP A 353 10.89 11.57 -34.06
CA ASP A 353 11.03 11.23 -35.48
C ASP A 353 12.39 10.69 -35.97
N LYS A 354 13.44 10.62 -35.15
CA LYS A 354 14.71 10.05 -35.62
C LYS A 354 14.68 8.52 -35.62
N PRO A 355 14.84 7.83 -36.77
CA PRO A 355 15.07 6.39 -36.80
C PRO A 355 16.36 6.03 -36.06
N LEU A 356 16.53 4.76 -35.69
CA LEU A 356 17.84 4.26 -35.26
C LEU A 356 18.86 4.60 -36.36
N ALA A 357 19.97 5.23 -35.98
CA ALA A 357 21.01 5.59 -36.93
C ALA A 357 21.56 4.31 -37.56
N GLN A 358 21.51 4.21 -38.90
CA GLN A 358 22.17 3.13 -39.62
C GLN A 358 23.67 3.35 -39.58
N ALA A 359 24.44 2.31 -39.26
CA ALA A 359 25.90 2.36 -39.34
C ALA A 359 26.31 2.76 -40.76
N GLN A 360 26.82 3.99 -40.93
CA GLN A 360 27.36 4.42 -42.21
C GLN A 360 28.72 3.75 -42.36
N SER A 361 28.98 3.13 -43.51
CA SER A 361 30.23 2.43 -43.83
C SER A 361 31.45 3.37 -44.03
N ASN A 362 31.50 4.50 -43.33
CA ASN A 362 32.57 5.48 -43.42
C ASN A 362 33.23 5.63 -42.04
N GLU A 363 34.53 5.38 -42.00
CA GLU A 363 35.40 5.15 -40.82
C GLU A 363 35.48 6.28 -39.77
N HIS A 364 34.57 7.26 -39.72
CA HIS A 364 34.76 8.48 -38.92
C HIS A 364 33.55 8.97 -38.11
N ASN A 365 32.50 8.18 -37.83
CA ASN A 365 31.41 8.63 -36.91
C ASN A 365 30.59 7.51 -36.23
N ASP A 366 31.19 6.37 -35.87
CA ASP A 366 30.44 5.27 -35.22
C ASP A 366 29.99 5.63 -33.78
N GLU A 367 30.83 6.33 -32.99
CA GLU A 367 30.56 6.63 -31.57
C GLU A 367 29.36 7.55 -31.35
N GLU A 368 29.22 8.64 -32.12
CA GLU A 368 28.09 9.58 -31.98
C GLU A 368 26.75 8.92 -32.34
N SER A 369 26.77 8.00 -33.32
CA SER A 369 25.58 7.24 -33.72
C SER A 369 25.18 6.19 -32.68
N ASP A 370 26.14 5.57 -32.02
CA ASP A 370 25.91 4.60 -30.96
C ASP A 370 25.40 5.26 -29.68
N GLU A 371 25.98 6.39 -29.27
CA GLU A 371 25.48 7.17 -28.12
C GLU A 371 24.03 7.61 -28.34
N GLN A 372 23.70 8.11 -29.53
CA GLN A 372 22.34 8.47 -29.88
C GLN A 372 21.38 7.27 -29.86
N ASN A 373 21.82 6.12 -30.38
CA ASN A 373 21.02 4.89 -30.36
C ASN A 373 20.79 4.36 -28.93
N VAL A 374 21.79 4.45 -28.05
CA VAL A 374 21.67 4.09 -26.62
C VAL A 374 20.74 5.04 -25.88
N GLU A 375 20.83 6.35 -26.12
CA GLU A 375 19.90 7.31 -25.52
C GLU A 375 18.46 7.05 -25.96
N MET A 376 18.26 6.77 -27.25
CA MET A 376 16.96 6.38 -27.81
C MET A 376 16.43 5.08 -27.19
N ALA A 377 17.31 4.11 -26.93
CA ALA A 377 16.98 2.85 -26.27
C ALA A 377 16.55 3.05 -24.81
N LEU A 378 17.32 3.84 -24.05
CA LEU A 378 17.09 4.04 -22.61
C LEU A 378 15.91 4.99 -22.32
N SER A 379 15.55 5.86 -23.27
CA SER A 379 14.46 6.82 -23.14
C SER A 379 13.06 6.24 -23.42
N TYR A 380 12.95 4.95 -23.75
CA TYR A 380 11.67 4.27 -24.00
C TYR A 380 11.68 2.83 -23.46
N LEU A 381 10.61 2.49 -22.75
CA LEU A 381 10.34 1.13 -22.27
C LEU A 381 8.99 0.67 -22.82
N SER A 382 8.96 -0.58 -23.27
CA SER A 382 7.73 -1.26 -23.64
C SER A 382 7.74 -2.72 -23.26
N TYR A 383 6.60 -3.23 -22.83
CA TYR A 383 6.39 -4.65 -22.62
C TYR A 383 4.91 -5.00 -22.77
N THR A 384 4.64 -6.24 -23.13
CA THR A 384 3.30 -6.79 -23.33
C THR A 384 3.23 -8.21 -22.81
N GLY A 385 2.04 -8.67 -22.45
CA GLY A 385 1.83 -10.01 -21.95
C GLY A 385 0.45 -10.21 -21.35
N SER A 386 0.37 -11.06 -20.33
CA SER A 386 -0.86 -11.28 -19.57
C SER A 386 -0.81 -10.59 -18.22
N TYR A 387 -1.97 -10.33 -17.63
CA TYR A 387 -2.06 -9.84 -16.27
C TYR A 387 -3.12 -10.57 -15.46
N GLN A 388 -2.91 -10.57 -14.15
CA GLN A 388 -3.88 -11.01 -13.17
C GLN A 388 -4.00 -9.96 -12.08
N GLU A 389 -5.23 -9.58 -11.76
CA GLU A 389 -5.54 -8.69 -10.64
C GLU A 389 -5.99 -9.54 -9.45
N ASN A 390 -5.45 -9.24 -8.27
CA ASN A 390 -5.84 -9.88 -7.02
C ASN A 390 -5.73 -8.86 -5.87
N ASN A 391 -6.86 -8.25 -5.52
CA ASN A 391 -7.07 -7.46 -4.31
C ASN A 391 -5.90 -6.49 -3.99
N GLY A 392 -5.73 -5.46 -4.82
CA GLY A 392 -4.70 -4.43 -4.63
C GLY A 392 -3.32 -4.80 -5.22
N LEU A 393 -3.21 -5.98 -5.85
CA LEU A 393 -2.05 -6.41 -6.61
C LEU A 393 -2.42 -6.66 -8.07
N ILE A 394 -1.54 -6.27 -8.98
CA ILE A 394 -1.56 -6.68 -10.39
C ILE A 394 -0.21 -7.32 -10.71
N SER A 395 -0.26 -8.55 -11.21
CA SER A 395 0.91 -9.26 -11.73
C SER A 395 0.92 -9.18 -13.24
N HIS A 396 1.99 -8.68 -13.86
CA HIS A 396 2.18 -8.76 -15.32
C HIS A 396 3.15 -9.89 -15.64
N THR A 397 2.70 -10.93 -16.34
CA THR A 397 3.58 -11.94 -16.92
C THR A 397 3.97 -11.49 -18.33
N VAL A 398 5.26 -11.22 -18.54
CA VAL A 398 5.75 -10.53 -19.74
C VAL A 398 6.08 -11.52 -20.86
N ASP A 399 5.33 -11.41 -21.96
CA ASP A 399 5.51 -12.25 -23.16
C ASP A 399 6.55 -11.65 -24.12
N ALA A 400 6.65 -10.32 -24.20
CA ALA A 400 7.61 -9.61 -25.03
C ALA A 400 7.92 -8.22 -24.46
N SER A 401 9.17 -7.76 -24.58
CA SER A 401 9.61 -6.44 -24.14
C SER A 401 10.79 -5.92 -24.96
N CYS A 402 10.91 -4.60 -25.12
CA CYS A 402 12.13 -4.02 -25.67
C CYS A 402 13.35 -4.27 -24.76
N ASP A 403 13.15 -4.42 -23.45
CA ASP A 403 14.16 -4.87 -22.49
C ASP A 403 14.12 -6.40 -22.35
N PRO A 404 15.13 -7.14 -22.86
CA PRO A 404 15.16 -8.61 -22.77
C PRO A 404 15.15 -9.15 -21.34
N ASN A 405 15.50 -8.33 -20.34
CA ASN A 405 15.53 -8.77 -18.94
C ASN A 405 14.13 -8.99 -18.36
N PHE A 406 13.09 -8.37 -18.95
CA PHE A 406 11.73 -8.51 -18.47
C PHE A 406 11.01 -9.75 -19.04
N VAL A 407 11.50 -10.28 -20.17
CA VAL A 407 10.83 -11.39 -20.86
C VAL A 407 10.82 -12.64 -19.97
N ASP A 408 9.65 -13.29 -19.90
CA ASP A 408 9.36 -14.46 -19.05
C ASP A 408 9.34 -14.19 -17.54
N ASP A 409 9.49 -12.93 -17.11
CA ASP A 409 9.36 -12.54 -15.70
C ASP A 409 7.92 -12.16 -15.33
N THR A 410 7.61 -12.20 -14.04
CA THR A 410 6.34 -11.72 -13.48
C THR A 410 6.56 -10.46 -12.65
N LEU A 411 6.12 -9.34 -13.21
CA LEU A 411 6.24 -8.03 -12.61
C LEU A 411 5.06 -7.76 -11.67
N VAL A 412 5.27 -7.88 -10.36
CA VAL A 412 4.25 -7.59 -9.34
C VAL A 412 4.15 -6.08 -9.10
N ARG A 413 2.92 -5.56 -9.08
CA ARG A 413 2.59 -4.15 -8.80
C ARG A 413 1.52 -4.07 -7.73
N TYR A 414 1.74 -3.20 -6.75
CA TYR A 414 0.67 -2.76 -5.85
C TYR A 414 -0.07 -1.63 -6.54
N TYR A 415 -1.40 -1.66 -6.54
CA TYR A 415 -2.18 -0.59 -7.14
C TYR A 415 -3.12 0.09 -6.16
N ARG A 416 -3.45 1.35 -6.44
CA ARG A 416 -4.53 2.11 -5.81
C ARG A 416 -5.29 2.85 -6.89
N VAL A 417 -6.62 2.74 -6.88
CA VAL A 417 -7.48 3.49 -7.81
C VAL A 417 -8.23 4.57 -7.03
N ASN A 418 -8.06 5.82 -7.46
CA ASN A 418 -8.88 6.96 -7.09
C ASN A 418 -9.34 7.63 -8.38
N ALA A 419 -10.38 7.07 -8.99
CA ALA A 419 -10.81 7.41 -10.34
C ALA A 419 -10.95 8.94 -10.53
N PRO A 420 -10.43 9.51 -11.64
CA PRO A 420 -9.89 8.84 -12.81
C PRO A 420 -8.41 8.42 -12.68
N TYR A 421 -7.80 8.51 -11.51
CA TYR A 421 -6.38 8.24 -11.31
C TYR A 421 -6.10 6.84 -10.78
N MET A 422 -4.93 6.30 -11.12
CA MET A 422 -4.41 5.04 -10.60
C MET A 422 -2.92 5.17 -10.30
N THR A 423 -2.53 4.75 -9.11
CA THR A 423 -1.12 4.62 -8.73
C THR A 423 -0.69 3.18 -8.85
N LEU A 424 0.46 2.90 -9.48
CA LEU A 424 1.15 1.61 -9.42
C LEU A 424 2.49 1.76 -8.68
N THR A 425 2.77 0.85 -7.76
CA THR A 425 4.02 0.78 -7.02
C THR A 425 4.71 -0.56 -7.23
N THR A 426 6.02 -0.56 -7.46
CA THR A 426 6.80 -1.81 -7.56
C THR A 426 6.99 -2.45 -6.19
N ALA A 427 7.34 -3.75 -6.16
CA ALA A 427 7.88 -4.34 -4.94
C ALA A 427 9.11 -3.54 -4.44
N PRO A 428 9.31 -3.40 -3.11
CA PRO A 428 10.45 -2.69 -2.57
C PRO A 428 11.76 -3.37 -2.97
N LEU A 429 12.68 -2.60 -3.52
CA LEU A 429 14.07 -2.98 -3.73
C LEU A 429 14.87 -2.57 -2.49
N THR A 430 15.63 -3.50 -1.91
CA THR A 430 16.57 -3.16 -0.84
C THR A 430 17.80 -2.50 -1.47
N THR A 431 18.00 -1.21 -1.21
CA THR A 431 19.15 -0.44 -1.69
C THR A 431 19.95 0.11 -0.50
N LYS A 432 21.11 0.72 -0.77
CA LYS A 432 21.90 1.43 0.25
C LYS A 432 21.73 2.94 0.02
N ASP A 433 21.37 3.68 1.06
CA ASP A 433 21.28 5.13 1.00
C ASP A 433 22.68 5.80 0.98
N HIS A 434 22.73 7.13 0.91
CA HIS A 434 23.98 7.91 0.95
C HIS A 434 24.79 7.74 2.25
N ARG A 435 24.19 7.17 3.31
CA ARG A 435 24.81 6.84 4.59
C ARG A 435 25.13 5.33 4.72
N GLN A 436 25.03 4.58 3.61
CA GLN A 436 25.21 3.12 3.54
C GLN A 436 24.22 2.29 4.39
N SER A 437 23.14 2.90 4.86
CA SER A 437 22.06 2.21 5.55
C SER A 437 21.14 1.53 4.53
N LYS A 438 20.66 0.32 4.84
CA LYS A 438 19.66 -0.35 3.99
C LYS A 438 18.38 0.47 3.99
N CYS A 439 17.93 0.88 2.81
CA CYS A 439 16.65 1.55 2.64
C CYS A 439 15.81 0.84 1.57
N ASN A 440 14.49 0.93 1.69
CA ASN A 440 13.56 0.35 0.74
C ASN A 440 13.20 1.41 -0.31
N ALA A 441 13.66 1.21 -1.55
CA ALA A 441 13.28 2.04 -2.69
C ALA A 441 12.17 1.35 -3.49
N HIS A 442 11.27 2.12 -4.10
CA HIS A 442 10.26 1.60 -5.01
C HIS A 442 10.06 2.54 -6.19
N GLY A 443 9.59 1.99 -7.31
CA GLY A 443 9.02 2.78 -8.40
C GLY A 443 7.58 3.12 -8.08
N GLN A 444 7.20 4.39 -8.18
CA GLN A 444 5.83 4.88 -8.09
C GLN A 444 5.47 5.52 -9.42
N LEU A 445 4.40 5.01 -10.04
CA LEU A 445 3.86 5.49 -11.31
C LEU A 445 2.45 5.99 -11.09
N GLU A 446 2.19 7.23 -11.48
CA GLU A 446 0.86 7.84 -11.44
C GLU A 446 0.26 7.84 -12.84
N TRP A 447 -0.95 7.31 -12.95
CA TRP A 447 -1.67 7.13 -14.20
C TRP A 447 -3.02 7.82 -14.15
N GLN A 448 -3.51 8.27 -15.30
CA GLN A 448 -4.85 8.80 -15.48
C GLN A 448 -5.59 7.95 -16.51
N GLU A 449 -6.82 7.54 -16.19
CA GLU A 449 -7.72 6.89 -17.13
C GLU A 449 -7.95 7.78 -18.36
N VAL A 450 -7.92 7.18 -19.54
CA VAL A 450 -8.33 7.84 -20.76
C VAL A 450 -9.85 7.84 -20.86
N ASP A 451 -10.45 9.02 -20.69
CA ASP A 451 -11.87 9.25 -20.96
C ASP A 451 -12.08 9.43 -22.47
N ALA A 452 -12.20 8.31 -23.19
CA ALA A 452 -12.49 8.27 -24.62
C ALA A 452 -13.67 7.33 -24.90
N PRO A 453 -14.58 7.69 -25.82
CA PRO A 453 -15.70 6.84 -26.19
C PRO A 453 -15.19 5.54 -26.83
N ALA A 454 -15.92 4.45 -26.63
CA ALA A 454 -15.64 3.15 -27.25
C ALA A 454 -16.08 3.12 -28.72
N VAL A 455 -15.38 3.89 -29.57
CA VAL A 455 -15.67 4.10 -31.01
C VAL A 455 -15.77 2.78 -31.78
N TYR A 456 -14.93 1.79 -31.44
CA TYR A 456 -14.82 0.52 -32.17
C TYR A 456 -15.40 -0.68 -31.41
N ALA A 457 -16.23 -0.45 -30.39
CA ALA A 457 -16.83 -1.53 -29.60
C ALA A 457 -17.50 -2.59 -30.50
N GLY A 458 -17.09 -3.85 -30.33
CA GLY A 458 -17.62 -4.99 -31.11
C GLY A 458 -17.02 -5.17 -32.51
N HIS A 459 -16.10 -4.31 -32.97
CA HIS A 459 -15.44 -4.50 -34.27
C HIS A 459 -14.52 -5.74 -34.23
N PRO A 460 -14.48 -6.60 -35.27
CA PRO A 460 -13.75 -7.89 -35.23
C PRO A 460 -12.25 -7.79 -34.92
N LEU A 461 -11.62 -6.68 -35.32
CA LEU A 461 -10.20 -6.38 -35.06
C LEU A 461 -9.90 -6.07 -33.60
N ILE A 462 -10.88 -5.65 -32.80
CA ILE A 462 -10.66 -5.27 -31.40
C ILE A 462 -10.32 -6.49 -30.56
N GLY A 463 -9.36 -6.29 -29.65
CA GLY A 463 -8.80 -7.30 -28.75
C GLY A 463 -7.29 -7.48 -28.93
N ALA A 464 -6.77 -8.54 -28.33
CA ALA A 464 -5.37 -8.92 -28.40
C ALA A 464 -5.10 -10.04 -29.41
N TRP A 465 -3.98 -9.96 -30.10
CA TRP A 465 -3.55 -10.90 -31.13
C TRP A 465 -2.07 -11.27 -30.94
N ASP A 466 -1.78 -12.56 -30.83
CA ASP A 466 -0.41 -13.04 -30.64
C ASP A 466 0.33 -13.07 -32.00
N LEU A 467 1.52 -12.49 -32.06
CA LEU A 467 2.35 -12.46 -33.27
C LEU A 467 2.81 -13.88 -33.63
N SER A 468 2.59 -14.28 -34.89
CA SER A 468 3.00 -15.57 -35.43
C SER A 468 4.18 -15.48 -36.40
N SER A 469 4.25 -14.43 -37.21
CA SER A 469 5.38 -14.19 -38.12
C SER A 469 5.48 -12.72 -38.50
N TYR A 470 6.69 -12.25 -38.78
CA TYR A 470 6.95 -10.90 -39.28
C TYR A 470 8.00 -10.95 -40.40
N HIS A 471 7.59 -10.59 -41.61
CA HIS A 471 8.45 -10.58 -42.79
C HIS A 471 8.64 -9.16 -43.28
N GLU A 472 9.87 -8.78 -43.61
CA GLU A 472 10.20 -7.46 -44.17
C GLU A 472 11.24 -7.64 -45.27
N GLY A 473 11.02 -7.05 -46.45
CA GLY A 473 11.90 -7.23 -47.61
C GLY A 473 12.10 -8.70 -48.05
N GLY A 474 11.16 -9.60 -47.71
CA GLY A 474 11.26 -11.04 -47.99
C GLY A 474 12.06 -11.85 -46.96
N LEU A 475 12.54 -11.23 -45.88
CA LEU A 475 13.27 -11.88 -44.78
C LEU A 475 12.42 -11.96 -43.52
N SER A 476 12.63 -12.98 -42.69
CA SER A 476 12.00 -13.03 -41.35
C SER A 476 12.77 -12.11 -40.40
N ALA A 477 12.38 -10.83 -40.36
CA ALA A 477 13.14 -9.80 -39.67
C ALA A 477 13.17 -9.94 -38.14
N LEU A 478 12.26 -10.74 -37.56
CA LEU A 478 12.27 -11.13 -36.14
C LEU A 478 12.60 -12.62 -35.93
N GLY A 479 13.19 -13.29 -36.92
CA GLY A 479 13.51 -14.71 -36.87
C GLY A 479 12.28 -15.61 -37.05
N ASP A 480 12.47 -16.94 -36.94
CA ASP A 480 11.45 -17.93 -37.33
C ASP A 480 10.32 -18.10 -36.30
N THR A 481 10.56 -17.73 -35.04
CA THR A 481 9.62 -17.89 -33.93
C THR A 481 9.46 -16.59 -33.14
N PRO A 482 8.98 -15.50 -33.75
CA PRO A 482 8.86 -14.23 -33.05
C PRO A 482 7.84 -14.33 -31.91
N ARG A 483 8.01 -13.48 -30.88
CA ARG A 483 7.06 -13.33 -29.78
C ARG A 483 6.52 -11.91 -29.79
N GLY A 484 5.24 -11.73 -29.50
CA GLY A 484 4.66 -10.40 -29.49
C GLY A 484 3.15 -10.40 -29.39
N ILE A 485 2.58 -9.23 -29.10
CA ILE A 485 1.14 -9.02 -29.03
C ILE A 485 0.82 -7.69 -29.72
N LEU A 486 -0.19 -7.73 -30.59
CA LEU A 486 -0.91 -6.57 -31.07
C LEU A 486 -2.18 -6.41 -30.22
N ILE A 487 -2.39 -5.23 -29.65
CA ILE A 487 -3.61 -4.86 -28.93
C ILE A 487 -4.26 -3.70 -29.66
N LEU A 488 -5.52 -3.86 -30.06
CA LEU A 488 -6.37 -2.80 -30.60
C LEU A 488 -7.54 -2.58 -29.64
N THR A 489 -7.64 -1.38 -29.06
CA THR A 489 -8.68 -1.06 -28.07
C THR A 489 -9.93 -0.45 -28.71
N GLU A 490 -11.09 -0.65 -28.07
CA GLU A 490 -12.35 -0.04 -28.51
C GLU A 490 -12.32 1.50 -28.47
N GLN A 491 -11.45 2.10 -27.66
CA GLN A 491 -11.24 3.56 -27.57
C GLN A 491 -10.34 4.13 -28.67
N GLY A 492 -9.84 3.30 -29.58
CA GLY A 492 -8.96 3.74 -30.68
C GLY A 492 -7.50 3.90 -30.27
N TYR A 493 -7.01 3.12 -29.30
CA TYR A 493 -5.60 3.04 -28.94
C TYR A 493 -5.01 1.70 -29.37
N PHE A 494 -3.74 1.71 -29.77
CA PHE A 494 -3.03 0.48 -30.12
C PHE A 494 -1.70 0.33 -29.40
N SER A 495 -1.31 -0.92 -29.23
CA SER A 495 0.04 -1.34 -28.87
C SER A 495 0.45 -2.46 -29.82
N MET A 496 1.64 -2.36 -30.38
CA MET A 496 2.27 -3.41 -31.16
C MET A 496 3.65 -3.64 -30.59
N VAL A 497 3.89 -4.80 -29.99
CA VAL A 497 5.19 -5.18 -29.45
C VAL A 497 5.54 -6.55 -30.01
N GLY A 498 6.69 -6.65 -30.68
CA GLY A 498 7.26 -7.86 -31.26
C GLY A 498 8.76 -7.95 -30.98
N ILE A 499 9.25 -9.15 -30.73
CA ILE A 499 10.67 -9.43 -30.45
C ILE A 499 11.10 -10.68 -31.21
N ALA A 500 12.39 -10.74 -31.54
CA ALA A 500 13.02 -11.99 -31.95
C ALA A 500 13.05 -12.98 -30.78
N SER A 501 12.97 -14.29 -31.08
CA SER A 501 13.03 -15.35 -30.06
C SER A 501 14.39 -15.44 -29.36
N GLU A 502 15.47 -15.27 -30.12
CA GLU A 502 16.83 -15.33 -29.60
C GLU A 502 17.38 -13.92 -29.45
N ARG A 503 17.53 -13.46 -28.21
CA ARG A 503 18.06 -12.13 -27.89
C ARG A 503 19.03 -12.22 -26.72
N SER A 504 20.17 -11.55 -26.83
CA SER A 504 21.12 -11.42 -25.73
C SER A 504 20.53 -10.54 -24.63
N LYS A 505 20.62 -10.99 -23.37
CA LYS A 505 20.25 -10.16 -22.23
C LYS A 505 21.37 -9.14 -21.97
N PRO A 506 21.08 -7.82 -21.98
CA PRO A 506 22.10 -6.80 -21.80
C PRO A 506 22.73 -6.85 -20.40
N ILE A 507 22.06 -7.45 -19.41
CA ILE A 507 22.58 -7.63 -18.06
C ILE A 507 22.66 -9.13 -17.78
N ASN A 508 23.86 -9.63 -17.49
CA ASN A 508 24.05 -11.02 -17.08
C ASN A 508 23.82 -11.19 -15.57
N ASP A 509 23.73 -12.45 -15.11
CA ASP A 509 23.44 -12.82 -13.71
C ASP A 509 24.41 -12.24 -12.67
N ASN A 510 25.52 -11.63 -13.10
CA ASN A 510 26.51 -10.97 -12.24
C ASN A 510 26.32 -9.45 -12.13
N PHE A 511 25.21 -8.89 -12.62
CA PHE A 511 24.93 -7.44 -12.64
C PHE A 511 25.99 -6.61 -13.36
N ALA A 512 26.68 -7.18 -14.35
CA ALA A 512 27.56 -6.40 -15.21
C ALA A 512 26.75 -5.37 -15.99
N LEU A 513 27.25 -4.14 -16.08
CA LEU A 513 26.65 -3.10 -16.92
C LEU A 513 26.74 -3.54 -18.39
N ALA A 514 25.61 -3.45 -19.09
CA ALA A 514 25.53 -3.70 -20.52
C ALA A 514 26.48 -2.77 -21.29
N SER A 515 27.18 -3.30 -22.29
CA SER A 515 27.86 -2.47 -23.29
C SER A 515 26.85 -1.74 -24.16
N ASN A 516 27.25 -0.60 -24.75
CA ASN A 516 26.42 0.14 -25.69
C ASN A 516 25.94 -0.74 -26.85
N GLN A 517 26.80 -1.64 -27.36
CA GLN A 517 26.44 -2.58 -28.42
C GLN A 517 25.34 -3.55 -27.99
N GLU A 518 25.41 -4.11 -26.78
CA GLU A 518 24.39 -5.03 -26.26
C GLU A 518 23.02 -4.33 -26.11
N ILE A 519 23.01 -3.06 -25.70
CA ILE A 519 21.79 -2.23 -25.64
C ILE A 519 21.22 -2.02 -27.04
N ILE A 520 22.07 -1.67 -28.00
CA ILE A 520 21.67 -1.43 -29.40
C ILE A 520 21.13 -2.71 -30.05
N ASP A 521 21.80 -3.84 -29.86
CA ASP A 521 21.41 -5.14 -30.42
C ASP A 521 20.08 -5.63 -29.82
N ALA A 522 19.88 -5.41 -28.51
CA ALA A 522 18.59 -5.65 -27.88
C ALA A 522 17.51 -4.81 -28.59
N VAL A 523 17.70 -3.51 -28.75
CA VAL A 523 16.69 -2.66 -29.38
C VAL A 523 16.40 -3.04 -30.83
N LYS A 524 17.44 -3.31 -31.64
CA LYS A 524 17.32 -3.74 -33.06
C LYS A 524 16.57 -5.06 -33.24
N SER A 525 16.64 -5.95 -32.25
CA SER A 525 15.91 -7.23 -32.25
C SER A 525 14.47 -7.13 -31.72
N SER A 526 13.94 -5.91 -31.62
CA SER A 526 12.56 -5.63 -31.24
C SER A 526 11.89 -4.63 -32.19
N ARG A 527 10.57 -4.72 -32.27
CA ARG A 527 9.68 -3.77 -32.91
C ARG A 527 8.62 -3.39 -31.89
N SER A 528 8.50 -2.10 -31.58
CA SER A 528 7.55 -1.67 -30.56
C SER A 528 7.01 -0.30 -30.91
N THR A 529 5.69 -0.18 -31.01
CA THR A 529 5.01 1.10 -31.28
C THR A 529 3.69 1.15 -30.55
N CYS A 530 3.28 2.36 -30.16
CA CYS A 530 1.96 2.61 -29.61
C CYS A 530 1.42 3.97 -30.04
N GLY A 531 0.11 4.15 -29.93
CA GLY A 531 -0.53 5.42 -30.23
C GLY A 531 -2.02 5.27 -30.43
N ARG A 532 -2.58 6.12 -31.29
CA ARG A 532 -3.99 6.06 -31.69
C ARG A 532 -4.14 5.41 -33.04
N PHE A 533 -5.29 4.80 -33.30
CA PHE A 533 -5.59 4.24 -34.61
C PHE A 533 -7.01 4.55 -35.08
N GLU A 534 -7.18 4.50 -36.39
CA GLU A 534 -8.46 4.58 -37.07
C GLU A 534 -8.63 3.40 -38.04
N ILE A 535 -9.84 2.84 -38.09
CA ILE A 535 -10.18 1.79 -39.08
C ILE A 535 -10.89 2.47 -40.23
N ASN A 536 -10.37 2.28 -41.44
CA ASN A 536 -10.90 2.85 -42.67
C ASN A 536 -11.86 1.86 -43.36
N ASP A 537 -12.75 2.40 -44.20
CA ASP A 537 -13.75 1.61 -44.95
C ASP A 537 -13.13 0.69 -46.03
N ASP A 538 -11.86 0.88 -46.36
CA ASP A 538 -11.14 0.17 -47.42
C ASP A 538 -10.27 -0.99 -46.91
N MET A 539 -10.63 -1.57 -45.76
CA MET A 539 -9.86 -2.62 -45.07
C MET A 539 -8.42 -2.18 -44.77
N SER A 540 -8.25 -0.92 -44.38
CA SER A 540 -6.98 -0.41 -43.85
C SER A 540 -7.13 0.16 -42.45
N ILE A 541 -6.01 0.23 -41.73
CA ILE A 541 -5.89 0.82 -40.41
C ILE A 541 -4.84 1.93 -40.50
N THR A 542 -5.20 3.12 -40.07
CA THR A 542 -4.27 4.24 -39.92
C THR A 542 -3.80 4.33 -38.47
N CYS A 543 -2.53 4.06 -38.22
CA CYS A 543 -1.90 4.13 -36.91
C CYS A 543 -1.11 5.43 -36.77
N PHE A 544 -1.60 6.33 -35.92
CA PHE A 544 -0.91 7.54 -35.49
C PHE A 544 0.08 7.17 -34.37
N VAL A 545 1.29 6.78 -34.76
CA VAL A 545 2.35 6.37 -33.84
C VAL A 545 2.79 7.56 -32.98
N GLU A 546 2.68 7.43 -31.66
CA GLU A 546 3.10 8.47 -30.70
C GLU A 546 4.46 8.17 -30.06
N ALA A 547 4.82 6.89 -29.96
CA ALA A 547 6.10 6.43 -29.44
C ALA A 547 6.44 5.02 -29.93
N GLY A 548 7.73 4.70 -29.95
CA GLY A 548 8.19 3.41 -30.41
C GLY A 548 9.71 3.28 -30.58
N ILE A 549 10.11 2.07 -30.96
CA ILE A 549 11.39 1.71 -31.53
C ILE A 549 11.06 1.15 -32.93
N SER A 550 11.46 1.88 -33.96
CA SER A 550 11.31 1.50 -35.35
C SER A 550 12.50 1.99 -36.16
N ASP A 551 12.90 1.19 -37.14
CA ASP A 551 13.99 1.52 -38.07
C ASP A 551 13.59 2.66 -39.03
N SER A 552 12.29 2.95 -39.19
CA SER A 552 11.77 4.00 -40.08
C SER A 552 11.39 5.30 -39.37
N GLY A 553 11.57 5.37 -38.05
CA GLY A 553 11.16 6.49 -37.20
C GLY A 553 9.66 6.48 -36.86
N LEU A 554 9.21 7.47 -36.08
CA LEU A 554 7.81 7.62 -35.70
C LEU A 554 7.05 8.31 -36.84
N LYS A 555 6.20 7.58 -37.55
CA LYS A 555 5.36 8.12 -38.62
C LYS A 555 3.95 7.58 -38.50
N THR A 556 2.99 8.27 -39.12
CA THR A 556 1.67 7.66 -39.34
C THR A 556 1.83 6.49 -40.30
N GLU A 557 1.41 5.31 -39.88
CA GLU A 557 1.48 4.09 -40.67
C GLU A 557 0.09 3.73 -41.18
N ILE A 558 -0.02 3.39 -42.46
CA ILE A 558 -1.25 2.88 -43.05
C ILE A 558 -0.99 1.41 -43.41
N MET A 559 -1.75 0.52 -42.79
CA MET A 559 -1.65 -0.92 -43.00
C MET A 559 -2.94 -1.43 -43.61
N THR A 560 -2.84 -2.24 -44.66
CA THR A 560 -4.00 -3.01 -45.13
C THR A 560 -4.11 -4.29 -44.31
N TYR A 561 -5.32 -4.77 -44.08
CA TYR A 561 -5.55 -5.99 -43.31
C TYR A 561 -6.39 -7.02 -44.06
N ASP A 562 -6.09 -8.29 -43.79
CA ASP A 562 -6.93 -9.44 -44.14
C ASP A 562 -7.23 -10.24 -42.87
N LEU A 563 -8.49 -10.60 -42.66
CA LEU A 563 -8.97 -11.29 -41.47
C LEU A 563 -9.75 -12.54 -41.88
N ALA A 564 -9.17 -13.71 -41.60
CA ALA A 564 -9.78 -15.01 -41.86
C ALA A 564 -9.43 -16.00 -40.75
N ASP A 565 -10.41 -16.80 -40.28
CA ASP A 565 -10.21 -17.91 -39.34
C ASP A 565 -9.32 -17.56 -38.12
N ASN A 566 -9.66 -16.47 -37.40
CA ASN A 566 -8.90 -15.94 -36.26
C ASN A 566 -7.43 -15.57 -36.57
N THR A 567 -7.09 -15.43 -37.84
CA THR A 567 -5.78 -14.99 -38.31
C THR A 567 -5.91 -13.60 -38.92
N LEU A 568 -5.12 -12.66 -38.40
CA LEU A 568 -5.05 -11.29 -38.88
C LEU A 568 -3.70 -11.11 -39.60
N GLN A 569 -3.73 -10.77 -40.88
CA GLN A 569 -2.55 -10.34 -41.62
C GLN A 569 -2.57 -8.82 -41.77
N LEU A 570 -1.48 -8.16 -41.40
CA LEU A 570 -1.24 -6.74 -41.63
C LEU A 570 -0.13 -6.57 -42.66
N SER A 571 -0.40 -5.81 -43.71
CA SER A 571 0.59 -5.49 -44.75
C SER A 571 0.98 -4.02 -44.67
N TYR A 572 2.27 -3.77 -44.48
CA TYR A 572 2.86 -2.43 -44.37
C TYR A 572 3.25 -1.95 -45.76
N SER A 573 2.83 -0.75 -46.16
CA SER A 573 3.29 -0.12 -47.40
C SER A 573 4.15 1.10 -47.09
N ALA A 574 5.40 1.10 -47.57
CA ALA A 574 6.09 2.34 -47.80
C ALA A 574 5.33 3.12 -48.89
N GLN A 575 5.21 4.44 -48.75
CA GLN A 575 4.58 5.29 -49.76
C GLN A 575 5.09 4.89 -51.16
N ASP A 576 4.17 4.50 -52.03
CA ASP A 576 4.35 4.01 -53.41
C ASP A 576 4.55 2.49 -53.62
N SER A 577 3.48 1.74 -53.35
CA SER A 577 2.92 0.66 -54.20
C SER A 577 3.47 -0.79 -54.12
N THR A 578 4.32 -1.14 -53.17
CA THR A 578 4.59 -2.55 -52.81
C THR A 578 4.67 -2.73 -51.30
N PRO A 579 4.06 -3.78 -50.71
CA PRO A 579 4.20 -4.06 -49.29
C PRO A 579 5.68 -4.22 -48.92
N SER A 580 6.18 -3.39 -48.00
CA SER A 580 7.55 -3.48 -47.49
C SER A 580 7.68 -4.59 -46.44
N GLY A 581 6.57 -4.96 -45.78
CA GLY A 581 6.51 -6.08 -44.84
C GLY A 581 5.10 -6.62 -44.61
N VAL A 582 5.01 -7.82 -44.01
CA VAL A 582 3.77 -8.52 -43.65
C VAL A 582 3.92 -9.13 -42.25
N ALA A 583 3.01 -8.76 -41.34
CA ALA A 583 2.87 -9.37 -40.03
C ALA A 583 1.64 -10.27 -40.01
N THR A 584 1.77 -11.47 -39.44
CA THR A 584 0.63 -12.38 -39.22
C THR A 584 0.44 -12.59 -37.74
N TYR A 585 -0.78 -12.39 -37.26
CA TYR A 585 -1.20 -12.57 -35.89
C TYR A 585 -2.32 -13.60 -35.78
N LYS A 586 -2.42 -14.25 -34.63
CA LYS A 586 -3.50 -15.19 -34.31
C LYS A 586 -4.23 -14.73 -33.06
N LYS A 587 -5.56 -14.77 -33.10
CA LYS A 587 -6.38 -14.56 -31.91
C LYS A 587 -6.24 -15.79 -31.02
N LYS A 588 -5.81 -15.61 -29.77
CA LYS A 588 -5.97 -16.67 -28.77
C LYS A 588 -7.47 -16.79 -28.50
N CYS A 589 -8.07 -17.92 -28.87
CA CYS A 589 -9.37 -18.25 -28.32
C CYS A 589 -9.18 -18.46 -26.81
N PRO A 590 -10.00 -17.83 -25.96
CA PRO A 590 -9.92 -17.99 -24.51
C PRO A 590 -10.12 -19.44 -24.06
#